data_AF-A0A3D3KNV8-F1
#
_entry.id   AF-A0A3D3KNV8-F1
#
_cell.length_a   1.000
_cell.length_b   1.000
_cell.length_c   1.000
_cell.angle_alpha   90.00
_cell.angle_beta   90.00
_cell.angle_gamma   90.00
#
_symmetry.space_group_name_H-M   'P 1'
#
loop_
_entity.id
_entity.type
_entity.pdbx_description
1 polymer ?
#
loop_
_entity_poly.entity_id
_entity_poly.type
_entity_poly.pdbx_seq_one_letter_code
_entity_poly.pdbx_strand_id
1 'polypeptide(L)'
;MHTRPCSMRKPFISYSNVTGHFGRVAWQLAATLTCGLARTLLAIIILTVYLNTHAPSLYAEEKLGLEEVLDNMDVASLEFGSIESDVTYTRAIFLLNEEDVAVGTLRYKKPKKLRLEFNPPKEEIDVSDGKFFWVYKPEERQVEKYRLAEGETTELNFFEFGYEGSVEKAKENYFIEMLPATAAKGHDGNNEGLYLLKLTPKPSATRTPQYNEILLWIDDSLWLPVQMELYESDGEVINRIELRNIKINKPIDDDVFQFEVPKGVKLVEP
;
A
#
# COMPACT_ATOMS: atom_id res chain seq x y z
N MET A 1 -37.24 -77.28 25.14
CA MET A 1 -38.36 -76.57 25.79
C MET A 1 -38.59 -75.28 25.02
N HIS A 2 -39.55 -75.31 24.08
CA HIS A 2 -40.85 -74.63 24.18
C HIS A 2 -40.74 -73.10 23.98
N THR A 3 -40.86 -72.61 22.74
CA THR A 3 -42.11 -72.21 22.03
C THR A 3 -42.66 -70.84 22.45
N ARG A 4 -42.36 -69.83 21.62
CA ARG A 4 -43.27 -68.89 20.92
C ARG A 4 -44.28 -67.99 21.68
N PRO A 5 -44.74 -66.89 21.05
CA PRO A 5 -45.14 -65.62 21.67
C PRO A 5 -46.66 -65.45 21.79
N CYS A 6 -47.13 -64.38 22.46
CA CYS A 6 -48.54 -63.96 22.49
C CYS A 6 -48.61 -62.43 22.69
N SER A 7 -48.99 -61.63 21.68
CA SER A 7 -50.36 -61.27 21.24
C SER A 7 -50.97 -60.10 22.04
N MET A 8 -51.19 -58.99 21.33
CA MET A 8 -52.03 -57.85 21.76
C MET A 8 -53.45 -58.29 22.13
N ARG A 9 -54.04 -57.61 23.12
CA ARG A 9 -55.50 -57.43 23.24
C ARG A 9 -55.80 -55.98 23.60
N LYS A 10 -56.68 -55.36 22.81
CA LYS A 10 -57.43 -54.15 23.17
C LYS A 10 -58.47 -54.50 24.24
N PRO A 11 -58.80 -53.59 25.18
CA PRO A 11 -60.11 -53.55 25.76
C PRO A 11 -60.92 -52.40 25.14
N PHE A 12 -62.03 -52.83 24.53
CA PHE A 12 -63.20 -52.03 24.25
C PHE A 12 -63.90 -51.79 25.60
N ILE A 13 -64.11 -50.54 26.02
CA ILE A 13 -64.96 -50.24 27.19
C ILE A 13 -66.06 -49.27 26.78
N SER A 14 -67.25 -49.73 27.13
CA SER A 14 -68.59 -49.18 26.95
C SER A 14 -68.82 -47.84 27.64
N TYR A 15 -69.71 -47.06 27.04
CA TYR A 15 -70.36 -45.86 27.59
C TYR A 15 -71.01 -46.09 28.96
N SER A 16 -70.96 -45.06 29.83
CA SER A 16 -72.13 -44.61 30.60
C SER A 16 -72.00 -43.13 30.95
N ASN A 17 -73.07 -42.39 30.65
CA ASN A 17 -73.26 -40.98 30.99
C ASN A 17 -73.54 -40.83 32.49
N VAL A 18 -72.81 -39.95 33.19
CA VAL A 18 -73.37 -39.17 34.32
C VAL A 18 -72.77 -37.76 34.31
N THR A 19 -73.66 -36.79 34.32
CA THR A 19 -73.50 -35.34 34.39
C THR A 19 -72.83 -34.85 35.67
N GLY A 20 -71.95 -33.86 35.58
CA GLY A 20 -71.37 -33.18 36.75
C GLY A 20 -70.62 -31.90 36.37
N HIS A 21 -71.31 -30.78 36.46
CA HIS A 21 -70.95 -29.47 35.95
C HIS A 21 -69.97 -28.71 36.86
N PHE A 22 -68.77 -29.21 37.14
CA PHE A 22 -67.71 -28.44 37.84
C PHE A 22 -66.33 -28.99 37.48
N GLY A 23 -65.63 -28.34 36.54
CA GLY A 23 -64.28 -28.77 36.14
C GLY A 23 -63.68 -28.08 34.92
N ARG A 24 -64.39 -27.13 34.29
CA ARG A 24 -63.95 -26.50 33.02
C ARG A 24 -63.11 -25.24 33.14
N VAL A 25 -62.78 -24.76 34.35
CA VAL A 25 -62.02 -23.51 34.49
C VAL A 25 -60.52 -23.74 34.74
N ALA A 26 -60.10 -24.93 35.17
CA ALA A 26 -58.69 -25.21 35.47
C ALA A 26 -57.87 -25.75 34.28
N TRP A 27 -58.50 -26.21 33.20
CA TRP A 27 -57.79 -26.74 32.01
C TRP A 27 -57.64 -25.74 30.86
N GLN A 28 -58.36 -24.62 30.87
CA GLN A 28 -58.26 -23.59 29.82
C GLN A 28 -57.13 -22.58 30.03
N LEU A 29 -56.51 -22.52 31.21
CA LEU A 29 -55.35 -21.66 31.48
C LEU A 29 -54.00 -22.39 31.35
N ALA A 30 -53.97 -23.73 31.39
CA ALA A 30 -52.72 -24.50 31.24
C ALA A 30 -52.36 -24.83 29.77
N ALA A 31 -53.32 -24.77 28.84
CA ALA A 31 -53.11 -25.14 27.43
C ALA A 31 -52.79 -23.96 26.49
N THR A 32 -52.98 -22.72 26.95
CA THR A 32 -52.70 -21.51 26.14
C THR A 32 -51.32 -20.90 26.41
N LEU A 33 -50.70 -21.23 27.55
CA LEU A 33 -49.36 -20.76 27.91
C LEU A 33 -48.21 -21.59 27.30
N THR A 34 -48.47 -22.80 26.81
CA THR A 34 -47.44 -23.68 26.25
C THR A 34 -47.21 -23.51 24.75
N CYS A 35 -48.16 -22.95 24.01
CA CYS A 35 -48.06 -22.84 22.54
C CYS A 35 -47.51 -21.48 22.04
N GLY A 36 -47.73 -20.39 22.80
CA GLY A 36 -47.22 -19.06 22.47
C GLY A 36 -45.70 -18.93 22.64
N LEU A 37 -45.17 -19.45 23.75
CA LEU A 37 -43.74 -19.44 24.06
C LEU A 37 -42.93 -20.34 23.11
N ALA A 38 -43.49 -21.47 22.66
CA ALA A 38 -42.83 -22.36 21.71
C ALA A 38 -42.70 -21.74 20.30
N ARG A 39 -43.69 -20.95 19.86
CA ARG A 39 -43.65 -20.26 18.57
C ARG A 39 -42.72 -19.05 18.55
N THR A 40 -42.62 -18.31 19.66
CA THR A 40 -41.65 -17.21 19.80
C THR A 40 -40.22 -17.73 19.97
N LEU A 41 -39.99 -18.82 20.71
CA LEU A 41 -38.69 -19.48 20.80
C LEU A 41 -38.23 -20.03 19.44
N LEU A 42 -39.11 -20.65 18.65
CA LEU A 42 -38.76 -21.15 17.32
C LEU A 42 -38.45 -20.02 16.32
N ALA A 43 -39.18 -18.90 16.38
CA ALA A 43 -38.92 -17.72 15.55
C ALA A 43 -37.61 -17.02 15.93
N ILE A 44 -37.26 -16.97 17.22
CA ILE A 44 -35.96 -16.46 17.70
C ILE A 44 -34.82 -17.38 17.29
N ILE A 45 -35.01 -18.71 17.33
CA ILE A 45 -34.01 -19.68 16.86
C ILE A 45 -33.80 -19.59 15.34
N ILE A 46 -34.85 -19.38 14.55
CA ILE A 46 -34.72 -19.20 13.10
C ILE A 46 -34.06 -17.86 12.76
N LEU A 47 -34.33 -16.80 13.53
CA LEU A 47 -33.69 -15.49 13.36
C LEU A 47 -32.21 -15.49 13.78
N THR A 48 -31.83 -16.23 14.82
CA THR A 48 -30.42 -16.41 15.21
C THR A 48 -29.66 -17.32 14.24
N VAL A 49 -30.33 -18.30 13.60
CA VAL A 49 -29.73 -19.10 12.52
C VAL A 49 -29.58 -18.26 11.23
N TYR A 50 -30.50 -17.36 10.92
CA TYR A 50 -30.38 -16.44 9.78
C TYR A 50 -29.28 -15.39 9.97
N LEU A 51 -29.12 -14.84 11.19
CA LEU A 51 -28.06 -13.88 11.49
C LEU A 51 -26.65 -14.51 11.59
N ASN A 52 -26.54 -15.83 11.79
CA ASN A 52 -25.25 -16.54 11.83
C ASN A 52 -24.85 -17.20 10.50
N THR A 53 -25.72 -17.21 9.49
CA THR A 53 -25.37 -17.71 8.14
C THR A 53 -24.90 -16.61 7.20
N HIS A 54 -24.86 -15.36 7.66
CA HIS A 54 -24.09 -14.29 7.06
C HIS A 54 -22.97 -13.91 8.03
N ALA A 55 -22.14 -14.88 8.40
CA ALA A 55 -20.77 -14.52 8.72
C ALA A 55 -20.28 -13.75 7.47
N PRO A 56 -19.89 -12.47 7.56
CA PRO A 56 -19.12 -11.89 6.49
C PRO A 56 -17.95 -12.85 6.35
N SER A 57 -17.85 -13.51 5.21
CA SER A 57 -16.60 -14.13 4.84
C SER A 57 -15.58 -13.03 5.02
N LEU A 58 -14.67 -13.23 5.99
CA LEU A 58 -13.36 -12.63 5.93
C LEU A 58 -12.81 -13.08 4.59
N TYR A 59 -13.13 -12.33 3.53
CA TYR A 59 -12.42 -12.40 2.28
C TYR A 59 -11.03 -11.95 2.70
N ALA A 60 -10.15 -12.92 2.94
CA ALA A 60 -8.73 -12.65 2.87
C ALA A 60 -8.54 -12.03 1.49
N GLU A 61 -8.25 -10.73 1.47
CA GLU A 61 -7.95 -10.01 0.24
C GLU A 61 -6.85 -10.80 -0.47
N GLU A 62 -7.18 -11.32 -1.65
CA GLU A 62 -6.23 -12.09 -2.43
C GLU A 62 -5.14 -11.11 -2.87
N LYS A 63 -3.99 -11.15 -2.18
CA LYS A 63 -2.83 -10.33 -2.54
C LYS A 63 -2.47 -10.63 -3.98
N LEU A 64 -2.37 -9.57 -4.79
CA LEU A 64 -2.04 -9.67 -6.21
C LEU A 64 -0.67 -10.31 -6.42
N GLY A 65 -0.52 -10.98 -7.56
CA GLY A 65 0.77 -11.48 -8.04
C GLY A 65 1.68 -10.37 -8.57
N LEU A 66 2.97 -10.70 -8.79
CA LEU A 66 3.95 -9.75 -9.33
C LEU A 66 3.52 -9.11 -10.64
N GLU A 67 3.06 -9.90 -11.61
CA GLU A 67 2.68 -9.36 -12.92
C GLU A 67 1.49 -8.39 -12.83
N GLU A 68 0.51 -8.66 -11.97
CA GLU A 68 -0.64 -7.77 -11.76
C GLU A 68 -0.23 -6.45 -11.11
N VAL A 69 0.68 -6.48 -10.13
CA VAL A 69 1.24 -5.26 -9.53
C VAL A 69 2.01 -4.45 -10.57
N LEU A 70 2.82 -5.11 -11.39
CA LEU A 70 3.58 -4.47 -12.46
C LEU A 70 2.67 -3.87 -13.54
N ASP A 71 1.60 -4.56 -13.94
CA ASP A 71 0.62 -4.04 -14.90
C ASP A 71 -0.10 -2.80 -14.35
N ASN A 72 -0.49 -2.81 -13.08
CA ASN A 72 -1.10 -1.64 -12.44
C ASN A 72 -0.12 -0.46 -12.33
N MET A 73 1.17 -0.72 -12.06
CA MET A 73 2.21 0.32 -12.06
C MET A 73 2.38 0.95 -13.44
N ASP A 74 2.36 0.16 -14.53
CA ASP A 74 2.45 0.69 -15.89
C ASP A 74 1.26 1.59 -16.22
N VAL A 75 0.05 1.17 -15.86
CA VAL A 75 -1.16 2.01 -16.04
C VAL A 75 -1.03 3.32 -15.26
N ALA A 76 -0.62 3.26 -14.00
CA ALA A 76 -0.44 4.46 -13.18
C ALA A 76 0.66 5.40 -13.71
N SER A 77 1.78 4.87 -14.20
CA SER A 77 2.87 5.67 -14.80
C SER A 77 2.44 6.41 -16.08
N LEU A 78 1.49 5.84 -16.84
CA LEU A 78 0.91 6.49 -18.02
C LEU A 78 -0.05 7.62 -17.64
N GLU A 79 -0.82 7.46 -16.57
CA GLU A 79 -1.75 8.50 -16.07
C GLU A 79 -1.06 9.55 -15.17
N PHE A 80 0.16 9.25 -14.71
CA PHE A 80 0.94 10.12 -13.85
C PHE A 80 1.46 11.36 -14.60
N GLY A 81 1.06 12.53 -14.11
CA GLY A 81 1.47 13.84 -14.63
C GLY A 81 2.19 14.71 -13.60
N SER A 82 1.85 14.63 -12.31
CA SER A 82 2.51 15.39 -11.25
C SER A 82 2.36 14.78 -9.86
N ILE A 83 3.28 15.12 -8.97
CA ILE A 83 3.23 14.82 -7.53
C ILE A 83 3.65 16.07 -6.73
N GLU A 84 2.92 16.33 -5.64
CA GLU A 84 3.37 17.15 -4.53
C GLU A 84 3.35 16.29 -3.26
N SER A 85 4.44 16.29 -2.51
CA SER A 85 4.53 15.53 -1.26
C SER A 85 5.51 16.18 -0.28
N ASP A 86 5.39 15.82 0.99
CA ASP A 86 6.52 15.93 1.90
C ASP A 86 7.49 14.77 1.63
N VAL A 87 8.77 14.98 1.90
CA VAL A 87 9.81 13.98 1.66
C VAL A 87 10.76 13.91 2.84
N THR A 88 11.11 12.68 3.22
CA THR A 88 12.26 12.38 4.08
C THR A 88 13.29 11.66 3.23
N TYR A 89 14.51 12.17 3.21
CA TYR A 89 15.66 11.57 2.57
C TYR A 89 16.67 11.18 3.64
N THR A 90 17.06 9.91 3.68
CA THR A 90 18.08 9.41 4.60
C THR A 90 19.23 8.79 3.80
N ARG A 91 20.45 9.23 4.05
CA ARG A 91 21.67 8.62 3.52
C ARG A 91 22.45 7.98 4.65
N ALA A 92 22.62 6.67 4.61
CA ALA A 92 23.40 5.91 5.57
C ALA A 92 24.68 5.38 4.92
N ILE A 93 25.83 5.56 5.58
CA ILE A 93 27.12 4.97 5.19
C ILE A 93 27.53 3.99 6.28
N PHE A 94 27.37 2.70 6.01
CA PHE A 94 27.51 1.65 7.02
C PHE A 94 28.91 1.60 7.62
N LEU A 95 29.95 1.68 6.79
CA LEU A 95 31.35 1.63 7.25
C LEU A 95 31.75 2.79 8.16
N LEU A 96 31.10 3.94 8.02
CA LEU A 96 31.37 5.14 8.81
C LEU A 96 30.42 5.27 10.00
N ASN A 97 29.39 4.41 10.10
CA ASN A 97 28.29 4.56 11.04
C ASN A 97 27.71 5.99 11.03
N GLU A 98 27.60 6.53 9.82
CA GLU A 98 27.10 7.88 9.54
C GLU A 98 25.70 7.76 8.95
N GLU A 99 24.75 8.49 9.52
CA GLU A 99 23.40 8.59 9.01
C GLU A 99 23.00 10.06 8.94
N ASP A 100 22.57 10.43 7.75
CA ASP A 100 22.24 11.79 7.39
C ASP A 100 20.77 11.86 6.99
N VAL A 101 19.98 12.64 7.72
CA VAL A 101 18.55 12.80 7.45
C VAL A 101 18.26 14.23 7.00
N ALA A 102 17.55 14.37 5.88
CA ALA A 102 17.03 15.63 5.36
C ALA A 102 15.52 15.50 5.16
N VAL A 103 14.78 16.54 5.54
CA VAL A 103 13.32 16.59 5.39
C VAL A 103 12.95 17.81 4.58
N GLY A 104 11.95 17.68 3.72
CA GLY A 104 11.66 18.71 2.73
C GLY A 104 10.31 18.55 2.06
N THR A 105 10.16 19.29 0.97
CA THR A 105 9.01 19.18 0.07
C THR A 105 9.46 18.81 -1.33
N LEU A 106 8.72 17.91 -1.95
CA LEU A 106 8.91 17.46 -3.32
C LEU A 106 7.77 17.96 -4.18
N ARG A 107 8.10 18.61 -5.29
CA ARG A 107 7.19 18.86 -6.41
C ARG A 107 7.82 18.32 -7.67
N TYR A 108 7.11 17.44 -8.35
CA TYR A 108 7.55 16.92 -9.64
C TYR A 108 6.40 17.00 -10.65
N LYS A 109 6.74 17.33 -11.89
CA LYS A 109 5.82 17.40 -13.02
C LYS A 109 6.48 16.77 -14.25
N LYS A 110 5.80 15.80 -14.85
CA LYS A 110 6.32 15.08 -16.02
C LYS A 110 6.33 16.00 -17.26
N PRO A 111 7.35 15.94 -18.12
CA PRO A 111 8.63 15.25 -17.93
C PRO A 111 9.67 16.13 -17.21
N LYS A 112 10.49 15.50 -16.35
CA LYS A 112 11.74 16.03 -15.79
C LYS A 112 11.67 17.37 -15.08
N LYS A 113 10.51 17.92 -14.73
CA LYS A 113 10.43 19.15 -13.93
C LYS A 113 10.38 18.78 -12.46
N LEU A 114 11.34 19.29 -11.70
CA LEU A 114 11.53 18.95 -10.30
C LEU A 114 11.78 20.21 -9.49
N ARG A 115 11.23 20.25 -8.29
CA ARG A 115 11.67 21.12 -7.22
C ARG A 115 11.65 20.33 -5.91
N LEU A 116 12.83 20.13 -5.35
CA LEU A 116 13.05 19.46 -4.08
C LEU A 116 13.73 20.47 -3.16
N GLU A 117 13.09 20.76 -2.03
CA GLU A 117 13.54 21.79 -1.09
C GLU A 117 13.69 21.16 0.28
N PHE A 118 14.93 21.00 0.74
CA PHE A 118 15.26 20.50 2.06
C PHE A 118 15.38 21.64 3.08
N ASN A 119 14.92 21.37 4.30
CA ASN A 119 14.94 22.32 5.40
C ASN A 119 16.30 22.31 6.13
N PRO A 120 16.64 23.39 6.88
CA PRO A 120 17.77 23.37 7.80
C PRO A 120 17.70 22.19 8.78
N PRO A 121 18.85 21.61 9.19
CA PRO A 121 20.22 22.12 9.01
C PRO A 121 20.91 21.71 7.70
N LYS A 122 20.21 21.03 6.79
CA LYS A 122 20.73 20.65 5.47
C LYS A 122 19.93 21.35 4.39
N GLU A 123 19.95 22.67 4.42
CA GLU A 123 19.23 23.47 3.44
C GLU A 123 19.85 23.27 2.06
N GLU A 124 19.08 22.70 1.14
CA GLU A 124 19.45 22.44 -0.24
C GLU A 124 18.21 22.55 -1.11
N ILE A 125 18.37 23.17 -2.28
CA ILE A 125 17.29 23.39 -3.24
C ILE A 125 17.73 22.83 -4.59
N ASP A 126 17.07 21.73 -4.97
CA ASP A 126 17.29 21.03 -6.22
C ASP A 126 16.15 21.35 -7.17
N VAL A 127 16.48 21.94 -8.32
CA VAL A 127 15.48 22.36 -9.31
C VAL A 127 15.84 21.83 -10.68
N SER A 128 14.85 21.32 -11.40
CA SER A 128 14.95 21.01 -12.81
C SER A 128 13.82 21.70 -13.58
N ASP A 129 14.18 22.38 -14.67
CA ASP A 129 13.22 22.93 -15.64
C ASP A 129 12.95 21.95 -16.81
N GLY A 130 13.56 20.76 -16.76
CA GLY A 130 13.54 19.73 -17.81
C GLY A 130 14.66 19.85 -18.85
N LYS A 131 15.49 20.90 -18.79
CA LYS A 131 16.68 21.11 -19.64
C LYS A 131 17.96 21.19 -18.83
N PHE A 132 17.90 21.81 -17.67
CA PHE A 132 19.00 21.93 -16.73
C PHE A 132 18.54 21.49 -15.35
N PHE A 133 19.49 21.01 -14.57
CA PHE A 133 19.33 20.71 -13.15
C PHE A 133 20.26 21.63 -12.36
N TRP A 134 19.74 22.22 -11.31
CA TRP A 134 20.47 23.10 -10.41
C TRP A 134 20.43 22.52 -9.01
N VAL A 135 21.60 22.46 -8.37
CA VAL A 135 21.75 22.13 -6.95
C VAL A 135 22.22 23.40 -6.26
N TYR A 136 21.37 23.98 -5.41
CA TYR A 136 21.70 25.18 -4.65
C TYR A 136 21.90 24.86 -3.18
N LYS A 137 23.09 25.16 -2.67
CA LYS A 137 23.45 25.07 -1.25
C LYS A 137 23.58 26.48 -0.67
N PRO A 138 22.57 27.00 0.05
CA PRO A 138 22.58 28.37 0.56
C PRO A 138 23.74 28.64 1.53
N GLU A 139 24.05 27.69 2.41
CA GLU A 139 25.14 27.82 3.39
C GLU A 139 26.51 28.01 2.73
N GLU A 140 26.74 27.32 1.61
CA GLU A 140 27.97 27.42 0.83
C GLU A 140 27.97 28.61 -0.15
N ARG A 141 26.81 29.25 -0.34
CA ARG A 141 26.59 30.27 -1.38
C ARG A 141 27.06 29.78 -2.75
N GLN A 142 26.78 28.53 -3.06
CA GLN A 142 27.17 27.87 -4.31
C GLN A 142 25.95 27.25 -4.99
N VAL A 143 25.88 27.42 -6.31
CA VAL A 143 24.97 26.72 -7.20
C VAL A 143 25.80 25.91 -8.18
N GLU A 144 25.45 24.63 -8.32
CA GLU A 144 25.93 23.78 -9.40
C GLU A 144 24.84 23.67 -10.47
N LYS A 145 25.24 23.69 -11.73
CA LYS A 145 24.33 23.62 -12.86
C LYS A 145 24.77 22.55 -13.85
N TYR A 146 23.87 21.62 -14.10
CA TYR A 146 24.05 20.46 -14.95
C TYR A 146 23.12 20.55 -16.16
N ARG A 147 23.58 20.08 -17.32
CA ARG A 147 22.71 19.88 -18.49
C ARG A 147 22.04 18.51 -18.35
N LEU A 148 20.72 18.47 -18.55
CA LEU A 148 19.97 17.22 -18.59
C LEU A 148 20.06 16.60 -19.99
N ALA A 149 21.17 15.93 -20.28
CA ALA A 149 21.22 14.98 -21.40
C ALA A 149 20.69 13.61 -20.94
N GLU A 150 20.37 12.72 -21.89
CA GLU A 150 20.00 11.35 -21.57
C GLU A 150 21.16 10.63 -20.85
N GLY A 151 20.95 10.25 -19.59
CA GLY A 151 21.89 9.42 -18.82
C GLY A 151 23.00 10.16 -18.07
N GLU A 152 23.00 11.50 -18.02
CA GLU A 152 24.11 12.27 -17.43
C GLU A 152 23.89 12.78 -16.00
N THR A 153 22.67 12.84 -15.48
CA THR A 153 22.40 13.38 -14.13
C THR A 153 21.93 12.29 -13.18
N THR A 154 22.84 11.85 -12.30
CA THR A 154 22.56 10.81 -11.31
C THR A 154 21.55 11.24 -10.25
N GLU A 155 21.38 12.54 -10.00
CA GLU A 155 20.50 13.06 -8.94
C GLU A 155 19.01 12.83 -9.21
N LEU A 156 18.60 12.66 -10.47
CA LEU A 156 17.21 12.42 -10.86
C LEU A 156 16.85 10.94 -11.01
N ASN A 157 17.82 10.03 -10.88
CA ASN A 157 17.64 8.63 -11.27
C ASN A 157 16.57 7.90 -10.45
N PHE A 158 16.23 8.35 -9.24
CA PHE A 158 15.17 7.70 -8.47
C PHE A 158 13.77 7.87 -9.09
N PHE A 159 13.54 8.93 -9.89
CA PHE A 159 12.28 9.09 -10.65
C PHE A 159 12.14 8.10 -11.81
N GLU A 160 13.22 7.47 -12.26
CA GLU A 160 13.16 6.39 -13.25
C GLU A 160 12.25 5.26 -12.74
N PHE A 161 12.27 4.99 -11.44
CA PHE A 161 11.53 3.90 -10.82
C PHE A 161 10.11 4.38 -10.47
N GLY A 162 9.18 4.23 -11.43
CA GLY A 162 7.74 4.39 -11.22
C GLY A 162 7.12 5.72 -11.63
N TYR A 163 7.91 6.76 -11.91
CA TYR A 163 7.38 8.09 -12.28
C TYR A 163 7.68 8.47 -13.75
N GLU A 164 8.90 8.21 -14.22
CA GLU A 164 9.31 8.44 -15.61
C GLU A 164 9.50 7.14 -16.41
N GLY A 165 10.02 6.08 -15.79
CA GLY A 165 10.30 4.83 -16.47
C GLY A 165 9.05 4.00 -16.78
N SER A 166 9.23 3.03 -17.67
CA SER A 166 8.25 1.95 -17.91
C SER A 166 8.69 0.66 -17.24
N VAL A 167 7.74 -0.18 -16.86
CA VAL A 167 8.02 -1.53 -16.35
C VAL A 167 8.72 -2.36 -17.41
N GLU A 168 8.37 -2.20 -18.69
CA GLU A 168 9.08 -2.87 -19.80
C GLU A 168 10.58 -2.55 -19.74
N LYS A 169 10.95 -1.28 -19.59
CA LYS A 169 12.36 -0.88 -19.52
C LYS A 169 13.03 -1.39 -18.24
N ALA A 170 12.31 -1.37 -17.12
CA ALA A 170 12.79 -1.96 -15.88
C ALA A 170 13.04 -3.47 -16.03
N LYS A 171 12.14 -4.21 -16.69
CA LYS A 171 12.29 -5.65 -16.98
C LYS A 171 13.46 -5.92 -17.92
N GLU A 172 13.82 -5.02 -18.84
CA GLU A 172 15.04 -5.16 -19.66
C GLU A 172 16.32 -5.07 -18.79
N ASN A 173 16.35 -4.10 -17.88
CA ASN A 173 17.56 -3.73 -17.14
C ASN A 173 17.75 -4.46 -15.80
N TYR A 174 16.68 -5.00 -15.22
CA TYR A 174 16.64 -5.56 -13.87
C TYR A 174 15.95 -6.93 -13.85
N PHE A 175 16.37 -7.77 -12.91
CA PHE A 175 15.54 -8.84 -12.36
C PHE A 175 14.61 -8.21 -11.32
N ILE A 176 13.31 -8.51 -11.40
CA ILE A 176 12.29 -7.96 -10.51
C ILE A 176 11.67 -9.09 -9.71
N GLU A 177 11.67 -8.97 -8.39
CA GLU A 177 11.11 -9.94 -7.45
C GLU A 177 10.12 -9.24 -6.52
N MET A 178 8.99 -9.90 -6.22
CA MET A 178 8.12 -9.46 -5.13
C MET A 178 8.59 -10.10 -3.83
N LEU A 179 8.90 -9.28 -2.84
CA LEU A 179 9.25 -9.75 -1.50
C LEU A 179 7.99 -10.04 -0.67
N PRO A 180 8.10 -10.90 0.36
CA PRO A 180 6.96 -11.23 1.22
C PRO A 180 6.34 -9.98 1.84
N ALA A 181 5.00 -9.94 1.95
CA ALA A 181 4.28 -8.81 2.55
C ALA A 181 4.77 -8.46 3.97
N THR A 182 5.27 -9.43 4.74
CA THR A 182 5.84 -9.20 6.09
C THR A 182 7.11 -8.34 6.09
N ALA A 183 7.81 -8.24 4.95
CA ALA A 183 8.96 -7.37 4.75
C ALA A 183 8.56 -5.96 4.24
N ALA A 184 7.37 -5.81 3.66
CA ALA A 184 6.85 -4.57 3.09
C ALA A 184 6.38 -3.57 4.15
N LYS A 185 7.20 -3.32 5.18
CA LYS A 185 6.88 -2.34 6.22
C LYS A 185 7.10 -0.94 5.69
N GLY A 186 6.04 -0.15 5.62
CA GLY A 186 6.14 1.29 5.45
C GLY A 186 6.70 1.94 6.71
N HIS A 187 6.87 3.25 6.64
CA HIS A 187 7.40 4.07 7.73
C HIS A 187 6.68 3.94 9.08
N ASP A 188 5.36 3.72 9.09
CA ASP A 188 4.59 3.54 10.32
C ASP A 188 4.75 2.12 10.92
N GLY A 189 5.55 1.27 10.26
CA GLY A 189 5.80 -0.12 10.62
C GLY A 189 4.72 -1.09 10.14
N ASN A 190 3.67 -0.62 9.48
CA ASN A 190 2.59 -1.42 8.91
C ASN A 190 2.91 -1.82 7.46
N ASN A 191 2.27 -2.87 6.97
CA ASN A 191 2.40 -3.39 5.60
C ASN A 191 1.06 -3.47 4.84
N GLU A 192 -0.02 -2.96 5.44
CA GLU A 192 -1.30 -2.78 4.77
C GLU A 192 -1.15 -1.84 3.58
N GLY A 193 -1.79 -2.17 2.46
CA GLY A 193 -1.73 -1.35 1.26
C GLY A 193 -0.41 -1.39 0.48
N LEU A 194 0.58 -2.19 0.90
CA LEU A 194 1.92 -2.15 0.31
C LEU A 194 2.35 -3.47 -0.34
N TYR A 195 3.00 -3.33 -1.50
CA TYR A 195 3.79 -4.37 -2.16
C TYR A 195 5.26 -3.95 -2.18
N LEU A 196 6.17 -4.88 -1.86
CA LEU A 196 7.60 -4.61 -1.88
C LEU A 196 8.23 -5.30 -3.08
N LEU A 197 8.77 -4.51 -4.01
CA LEU A 197 9.51 -5.00 -5.17
C LEU A 197 11.01 -4.81 -4.93
N LYS A 198 11.78 -5.83 -5.25
CA LYS A 198 13.24 -5.78 -5.29
C LYS A 198 13.70 -5.84 -6.74
N LEU A 199 14.52 -4.87 -7.13
CA LEU A 199 15.13 -4.78 -8.45
C LEU A 199 16.64 -5.00 -8.31
N THR A 200 17.16 -6.00 -9.03
CA THR A 200 18.59 -6.30 -9.09
C THR A 200 19.09 -6.12 -10.52
N PRO A 201 20.14 -5.31 -10.78
CA PRO A 201 20.62 -5.07 -12.13
C PRO A 201 21.01 -6.36 -12.85
N LYS A 202 20.58 -6.50 -14.10
CA LYS A 202 21.07 -7.55 -14.99
C LYS A 202 22.51 -7.24 -15.45
N PRO A 203 23.36 -8.26 -15.63
CA PRO A 203 24.69 -8.06 -16.22
C PRO A 203 24.61 -7.36 -17.57
N SER A 204 25.46 -6.37 -17.80
CA SER A 204 25.57 -5.64 -19.07
C SER A 204 27.02 -5.31 -19.38
N ALA A 205 27.40 -5.39 -20.66
CA ALA A 205 28.73 -4.99 -21.13
C ALA A 205 28.85 -3.48 -21.36
N THR A 206 27.72 -2.77 -21.47
CA THR A 206 27.66 -1.35 -21.85
C THR A 206 27.13 -0.44 -20.75
N ARG A 207 26.62 -1.02 -19.65
CA ARG A 207 26.00 -0.29 -18.55
C ARG A 207 26.64 -0.71 -17.24
N THR A 208 27.17 0.27 -16.53
CA THR A 208 27.55 0.13 -15.12
C THR A 208 26.38 0.62 -14.27
N PRO A 209 25.68 -0.25 -13.52
CA PRO A 209 24.61 0.21 -12.64
C PRO A 209 25.17 1.08 -11.53
N GLN A 210 24.51 2.21 -11.23
CA GLN A 210 24.80 3.02 -10.04
C GLN A 210 24.42 2.28 -8.75
N TYR A 211 23.28 1.57 -8.78
CA TYR A 211 22.74 0.84 -7.64
C TYR A 211 22.87 -0.66 -7.84
N ASN A 212 23.35 -1.36 -6.83
CA ASN A 212 23.45 -2.82 -6.78
C ASN A 212 22.09 -3.47 -6.47
N GLU A 213 21.24 -2.78 -5.72
CA GLU A 213 19.90 -3.22 -5.35
C GLU A 213 19.00 -2.00 -5.17
N ILE A 214 17.73 -2.16 -5.55
CA ILE A 214 16.70 -1.14 -5.37
C ILE A 214 15.48 -1.82 -4.76
N LEU A 215 14.96 -1.27 -3.67
CA LEU A 215 13.69 -1.68 -3.05
C LEU A 215 12.65 -0.60 -3.27
N LEU A 216 11.47 -0.99 -3.75
CA LEU A 216 10.34 -0.11 -4.01
C LEU A 216 9.12 -0.58 -3.23
N TRP A 217 8.57 0.28 -2.38
CA TRP A 217 7.28 0.06 -1.72
C TRP A 217 6.20 0.71 -2.56
N ILE A 218 5.39 -0.12 -3.21
CA ILE A 218 4.30 0.27 -4.08
C ILE A 218 3.02 0.33 -3.26
N ASP A 219 2.38 1.49 -3.26
CA ASP A 219 1.06 1.70 -2.65
C ASP A 219 -0.02 1.13 -3.58
N ASP A 220 -0.97 0.34 -3.06
CA ASP A 220 -2.00 -0.35 -3.84
C ASP A 220 -3.20 0.52 -4.26
N SER A 221 -3.24 1.75 -3.76
CA SER A 221 -4.24 2.74 -4.15
C SER A 221 -3.69 3.68 -5.22
N LEU A 222 -2.40 4.02 -5.16
CA LEU A 222 -1.71 4.88 -6.12
C LEU A 222 -1.02 4.10 -7.26
N TRP A 223 -0.62 2.86 -7.00
CA TRP A 223 0.26 2.03 -7.84
C TRP A 223 1.59 2.72 -8.21
N LEU A 224 2.07 3.58 -7.32
CA LEU A 224 3.34 4.31 -7.45
C LEU A 224 4.24 4.00 -6.23
N PRO A 225 5.57 4.08 -6.38
CA PRO A 225 6.49 3.92 -5.25
C PRO A 225 6.37 5.08 -4.26
N VAL A 226 6.01 4.78 -3.01
CA VAL A 226 5.89 5.78 -1.92
C VAL A 226 7.08 5.77 -0.97
N GLN A 227 7.87 4.70 -1.02
CA GLN A 227 9.16 4.59 -0.34
C GLN A 227 10.14 3.82 -1.24
N MET A 228 11.41 4.22 -1.20
CA MET A 228 12.49 3.66 -1.99
C MET A 228 13.73 3.48 -1.12
N GLU A 229 14.47 2.40 -1.33
CA GLU A 229 15.85 2.24 -0.84
C GLU A 229 16.77 1.89 -2.01
N LEU A 230 17.84 2.67 -2.14
CA LEU A 230 18.80 2.57 -3.23
C LEU A 230 20.16 2.22 -2.63
N TYR A 231 20.64 1.01 -2.94
CA TYR A 231 21.89 0.48 -2.40
C TYR A 231 23.03 0.71 -3.39
N GLU A 232 24.01 1.51 -3.00
CA GLU A 232 25.23 1.78 -3.75
C GLU A 232 26.42 1.06 -3.10
N SER A 233 27.54 0.99 -3.83
CA SER A 233 28.82 0.48 -3.31
C SER A 233 28.68 -0.87 -2.61
N ASP A 234 28.03 -1.83 -3.27
CA ASP A 234 27.77 -3.16 -2.72
C ASP A 234 26.98 -3.16 -1.39
N GLY A 235 26.18 -2.12 -1.15
CA GLY A 235 25.33 -1.94 0.04
C GLY A 235 26.00 -1.15 1.17
N GLU A 236 27.20 -0.62 0.97
CA GLU A 236 27.87 0.23 1.95
C GLU A 236 27.20 1.60 2.11
N VAL A 237 26.51 2.07 1.08
CA VAL A 237 25.74 3.32 1.08
C VAL A 237 24.29 3.02 0.73
N ILE A 238 23.37 3.49 1.57
CA ILE A 238 21.93 3.32 1.39
C ILE A 238 21.29 4.71 1.34
N ASN A 239 20.61 5.01 0.25
CA ASN A 239 19.77 6.21 0.15
C ASN A 239 18.30 5.77 0.27
N ARG A 240 17.61 6.21 1.31
CA ARG A 240 16.19 5.98 1.55
C ARG A 240 15.41 7.24 1.25
N ILE A 241 14.32 7.11 0.51
CA ILE A 241 13.38 8.19 0.19
C ILE A 241 12.00 7.75 0.68
N GLU A 242 11.33 8.58 1.46
CA GLU A 242 9.98 8.33 1.96
C GLU A 242 9.08 9.52 1.64
N LEU A 243 7.95 9.28 0.98
CA LEU A 243 7.00 10.32 0.57
C LEU A 243 5.76 10.31 1.47
N ARG A 244 5.31 11.50 1.88
CA ARG A 244 4.12 11.69 2.73
C ARG A 244 3.21 12.78 2.19
N ASN A 245 1.96 12.79 2.64
CA ASN A 245 0.98 13.81 2.25
C ASN A 245 0.87 13.97 0.73
N ILE A 246 0.94 12.84 0.03
CA ILE A 246 1.05 12.75 -1.44
C ILE A 246 -0.22 13.28 -2.10
N LYS A 247 -0.03 14.17 -3.08
CA LYS A 247 -1.08 14.68 -3.96
C LYS A 247 -0.66 14.44 -5.40
N ILE A 248 -1.35 13.53 -6.08
CA ILE A 248 -1.10 13.20 -7.48
C ILE A 248 -1.95 14.07 -8.40
N ASN A 249 -1.41 14.40 -9.58
CA ASN A 249 -2.09 15.05 -10.70
C ASN A 249 -2.80 16.36 -10.34
N LYS A 250 -2.26 17.09 -9.36
CA LYS A 250 -2.67 18.48 -9.09
C LYS A 250 -1.96 19.43 -10.06
N PRO A 251 -2.64 20.46 -10.56
CA PRO A 251 -1.98 21.50 -11.36
C PRO A 251 -0.83 22.13 -10.58
N ILE A 252 0.36 22.20 -11.20
CA ILE A 252 1.53 22.92 -10.70
C ILE A 252 1.97 23.89 -11.79
N ASP A 253 2.14 25.16 -11.40
CA ASP A 253 2.63 26.21 -12.30
C ASP A 253 4.07 25.89 -12.75
N ASP A 254 4.39 26.22 -14.00
CA ASP A 254 5.72 26.01 -14.54
C ASP A 254 6.77 26.94 -13.89
N ASP A 255 6.35 28.09 -13.35
CA ASP A 255 7.24 29.03 -12.65
C ASP A 255 7.86 28.43 -11.38
N VAL A 256 7.24 27.41 -10.79
CA VAL A 256 7.80 26.67 -9.65
C VAL A 256 9.16 26.06 -10.00
N PHE A 257 9.32 25.62 -11.24
CA PHE A 257 10.49 24.87 -11.73
C PHE A 257 11.57 25.77 -12.34
N GLN A 258 11.37 27.08 -12.33
CA GLN A 258 12.39 28.03 -12.78
C GLN A 258 13.34 28.35 -11.61
N PHE A 259 14.64 28.42 -11.91
CA PHE A 259 15.66 28.76 -10.94
C PHE A 259 16.48 29.96 -11.39
N GLU A 260 16.53 31.00 -10.57
CA GLU A 260 17.40 32.16 -10.75
C GLU A 260 18.53 32.11 -9.72
N VAL A 261 19.79 32.17 -10.21
CA VAL A 261 20.96 32.19 -9.33
C VAL A 261 20.93 33.46 -8.47
N PRO A 262 20.90 33.35 -7.12
CA PRO A 262 20.85 34.53 -6.27
C PRO A 262 22.09 35.42 -6.43
N LYS A 263 21.93 36.72 -6.18
CA LYS A 263 23.04 37.68 -6.29
C LYS A 263 24.18 37.33 -5.32
N GLY A 264 25.41 37.27 -5.84
CA GLY A 264 26.60 37.01 -5.03
C GLY A 264 26.73 35.55 -4.58
N VAL A 265 26.08 34.63 -5.28
CA VAL A 265 26.26 33.17 -5.19
C VAL A 265 27.16 32.72 -6.35
N LYS A 266 28.08 31.80 -6.06
CA LYS A 266 29.01 31.24 -7.03
C LYS A 266 28.29 30.21 -7.89
N LEU A 267 28.31 30.37 -9.21
CA LEU A 267 27.85 29.36 -10.16
C LEU A 267 29.02 28.46 -10.58
N VAL A 268 28.81 27.15 -10.55
CA VAL A 268 29.73 26.11 -11.03
C VAL A 268 29.02 25.32 -12.13
N GLU A 269 29.69 25.17 -13.27
CA GLU A 269 29.26 24.30 -14.37
C GLU A 269 30.34 23.21 -14.53
N PRO A 270 30.10 21.98 -14.04
CA PRO A 270 31.07 20.88 -14.07
C PRO A 270 31.44 20.39 -15.47
#